data_AF-A0A0M3MZK6-F1
#
_entry.id   AF-A0A0M3MZK6-F1
#
_cell.length_a   1.000
_cell.length_b   1.000
_cell.length_c   1.000
_cell.angle_alpha   90.00
_cell.angle_beta   90.00
_cell.angle_gamma   90.00
#
_symmetry.space_group_name_H-M   'P 1'
#
loop_
_entity.id
_entity.type
_entity.pdbx_description
1 polymer ?
#
loop_
_entity_poly.entity_id
_entity_poly.type
_entity_poly.pdbx_seq_one_letter_code
_entity_poly.pdbx_strand_id
1 'polypeptide(L)'
;QVSWSGNQDGILKNIDYINKSLVIQEAGTYFVYCHIEFKVTQCQGKPIELSLDIERNGTAILSASETACVTANKTFHSLFQAGLVYLDTYDHLSVNSKNSY
;
A
#
# COMPACT_ATOMS: atom_id res chain seq x y z
N GLN A 1 -5.72 3.32 -12.10
CA GLN A 1 -5.74 3.85 -10.72
C GLN A 1 -6.48 2.85 -9.84
N VAL A 2 -5.77 2.19 -8.92
CA VAL A 2 -6.41 1.41 -7.86
C VAL A 2 -6.86 2.42 -6.80
N SER A 3 -8.17 2.58 -6.63
CA SER A 3 -8.73 3.47 -5.61
C SER A 3 -8.81 2.72 -4.29
N TRP A 4 -7.97 3.08 -3.33
CA TRP A 4 -8.14 2.67 -1.94
C TRP A 4 -9.49 3.22 -1.44
N SER A 5 -10.44 2.34 -1.15
CA SER A 5 -11.59 2.60 -0.29
C SER A 5 -11.24 2.06 1.08
N GLY A 6 -10.36 2.75 1.81
CA GLY A 6 -10.14 2.40 3.21
C GLY A 6 -11.49 2.58 3.91
N ASN A 7 -12.04 1.44 4.32
CA ASN A 7 -13.37 1.38 4.87
C ASN A 7 -13.30 1.99 6.28
N GLN A 8 -14.21 2.91 6.60
CA GLN A 8 -14.31 3.45 7.97
C GLN A 8 -14.72 2.37 8.99
N ASP A 9 -15.12 1.19 8.50
CA ASP A 9 -15.50 0.01 9.29
C ASP A 9 -14.32 -0.69 10.00
N GLY A 10 -13.09 -0.21 9.82
CA GLY A 10 -11.91 -0.74 10.53
C GLY A 10 -11.91 -0.40 12.02
N ILE A 11 -11.22 -1.22 12.83
CA ILE A 11 -11.01 -0.91 14.25
C ILE A 11 -9.89 0.13 14.36
N LEU A 12 -10.26 1.33 14.78
CA LEU A 12 -9.33 2.43 15.06
C LEU A 12 -9.23 2.65 16.57
N LYS A 13 -8.01 2.58 17.12
CA LYS A 13 -7.73 2.88 18.53
C LYS A 13 -6.52 3.80 18.58
N ASN A 14 -6.71 5.02 19.11
CA ASN A 14 -5.68 6.05 19.19
C ASN A 14 -5.04 6.40 17.83
N ILE A 15 -5.80 6.24 16.74
CA ILE A 15 -5.42 6.56 15.36
C ILE A 15 -6.69 7.07 14.68
N ASP A 16 -6.59 8.17 13.94
CA ASP A 16 -7.72 8.68 13.15
C ASP A 16 -7.60 8.23 11.69
N TYR A 17 -8.71 8.28 10.96
CA TYR A 17 -8.70 8.04 9.52
C TYR A 17 -9.32 9.24 8.78
N ILE A 18 -8.46 9.99 8.08
CA ILE A 18 -8.82 11.26 7.42
C ILE A 18 -8.27 11.24 5.99
N ASN A 19 -9.12 11.53 5.00
CA ASN A 19 -8.73 11.65 3.60
C ASN A 19 -7.89 10.47 3.09
N LYS A 20 -8.30 9.24 3.41
CA LYS A 20 -7.62 7.99 3.03
C LYS A 20 -6.24 7.78 3.66
N SER A 21 -5.95 8.48 4.75
CA SER A 21 -4.73 8.33 5.53
C SER A 21 -5.04 7.98 6.98
N LEU A 22 -4.20 7.14 7.59
CA LEU A 22 -4.17 6.96 9.04
C LEU A 22 -3.39 8.12 9.66
N VAL A 23 -3.95 8.78 10.66
CA VAL A 23 -3.34 9.94 11.33
C VAL A 23 -2.95 9.54 12.75
N ILE A 24 -1.65 9.59 13.01
CA ILE A 24 -1.05 9.19 14.28
C ILE A 24 -1.39 10.20 15.37
N GLN A 25 -1.86 9.74 16.53
CA GLN A 25 -2.22 10.62 17.65
C GLN A 25 -1.11 10.73 18.71
N GLU A 26 -0.19 9.75 18.74
CA GLU A 26 0.88 9.67 19.72
C GLU A 26 2.19 9.26 19.06
N ALA A 27 3.27 9.99 19.33
CA ALA A 27 4.57 9.67 18.76
C ALA A 27 5.13 8.35 19.31
N GLY A 28 5.78 7.55 18.46
CA GLY A 28 6.35 6.28 18.88
C GLY A 28 6.81 5.39 17.72
N THR A 29 7.31 4.21 18.06
CA THR A 29 7.67 3.18 17.08
C THR A 29 6.46 2.31 16.79
N TYR A 30 6.03 2.30 15.52
CA TYR A 30 4.89 1.54 15.03
C TYR A 30 5.36 0.38 14.16
N PHE A 31 4.68 -0.77 14.29
CA PHE A 31 4.77 -1.82 13.29
C PHE A 31 3.74 -1.54 12.19
N VAL A 32 4.21 -1.12 11.03
CA VAL A 32 3.37 -0.75 9.89
C VAL A 32 3.44 -1.86 8.85
N TYR A 33 2.29 -2.26 8.31
CA TYR A 33 2.22 -3.27 7.26
C TYR A 33 1.09 -2.97 6.27
N CYS A 34 1.24 -3.48 5.05
CA CYS A 34 0.20 -3.46 4.03
C CYS A 34 0.30 -4.73 3.17
N HIS A 35 -0.87 -5.23 2.79
CA HIS A 35 -1.03 -6.33 1.84
C HIS A 35 -1.98 -5.86 0.73
N ILE A 36 -1.58 -6.04 -0.52
CA ILE A 36 -2.42 -5.75 -1.69
C ILE A 36 -2.39 -6.96 -2.61
N GLU A 37 -3.58 -7.37 -3.04
CA GLU A 37 -3.76 -8.34 -4.11
C GLU A 37 -4.04 -7.63 -5.44
N PHE A 38 -3.14 -7.81 -6.40
CA PHE A 38 -3.25 -7.30 -7.76
C PHE A 38 -3.84 -8.37 -8.67
N LYS A 39 -4.89 -8.00 -9.40
CA LYS A 39 -5.42 -8.83 -10.48
C LYS A 39 -4.85 -8.36 -11.81
N VAL A 40 -3.97 -9.17 -12.41
CA VAL A 40 -3.37 -8.91 -13.72
C VAL A 40 -4.06 -9.80 -14.76
N THR A 41 -4.72 -9.20 -15.75
CA THR A 41 -5.57 -9.93 -16.72
C THR A 41 -4.81 -10.40 -17.96
N GLN A 42 -3.81 -9.65 -18.44
CA GLN A 42 -2.96 -9.98 -19.58
C GLN A 42 -1.71 -9.08 -19.59
N CYS A 43 -0.55 -9.61 -19.98
CA CYS A 43 0.66 -8.82 -20.16
C CYS A 43 1.00 -8.48 -21.63
N GLN A 44 0.23 -8.95 -22.64
CA GLN A 44 0.47 -8.67 -24.08
C GLN A 44 1.95 -8.73 -24.54
N GLY A 45 2.78 -9.58 -23.90
CA GLY A 45 4.21 -9.70 -24.17
C GLY A 45 5.11 -8.60 -23.56
N LYS A 46 4.56 -7.67 -22.77
CA LYS A 46 5.29 -6.65 -22.00
C LYS A 46 5.17 -6.91 -20.50
N PRO A 47 6.28 -7.00 -19.76
CA PRO A 47 6.21 -7.09 -18.31
C PRO A 47 5.47 -5.91 -17.70
N ILE A 48 4.68 -6.18 -16.67
CA ILE A 48 3.98 -5.17 -15.89
C ILE A 48 4.71 -5.03 -14.55
N GLU A 49 5.02 -3.81 -14.17
CA GLU A 49 5.57 -3.52 -12.85
C GLU A 49 4.43 -3.20 -11.88
N LEU A 50 4.35 -3.99 -10.82
CA LEU A 50 3.43 -3.79 -9.70
C LEU A 50 4.23 -3.20 -8.54
N SER A 51 3.71 -2.15 -7.91
CA SER A 51 4.32 -1.58 -6.71
C SER A 51 3.30 -1.31 -5.62
N LEU A 52 3.78 -1.43 -4.39
CA LEU A 52 3.11 -1.04 -3.15
C LEU A 52 4.08 -0.14 -2.39
N ASP A 53 3.64 1.09 -2.12
CA ASP A 53 4.37 2.07 -1.33
C ASP A 53 3.51 2.42 -0.10
N ILE A 54 4.09 2.28 1.09
CA ILE A 54 3.57 2.86 2.32
C ILE A 54 4.26 4.22 2.46
N GLU A 55 3.46 5.27 2.48
CA GLU A 55 3.92 6.65 2.47
C GLU A 55 3.68 7.33 3.83
N ARG A 56 4.66 8.09 4.31
CA ARG A 56 4.54 9.05 5.41
C ARG A 56 4.48 10.45 4.81
N ASN A 57 3.39 11.18 5.05
CA ASN A 57 3.18 12.54 4.55
C ASN A 57 3.44 12.66 3.03
N GLY A 58 3.06 11.64 2.26
CA GLY A 58 3.28 11.55 0.80
C GLY A 58 4.68 11.10 0.36
N THR A 59 5.57 10.75 1.29
CA THR A 59 6.91 10.21 0.98
C THR A 59 6.98 8.73 1.29
N ALA A 60 7.38 7.90 0.33
CA ALA A 60 7.52 6.46 0.55
C ALA A 60 8.57 6.14 1.63
N ILE A 61 8.17 5.32 2.61
CA ILE A 61 9.01 4.86 3.73
C ILE A 61 9.22 3.35 3.72
N LEU A 62 8.31 2.59 3.10
CA LEU A 62 8.43 1.17 2.86
C LEU A 62 7.85 0.87 1.47
N SER A 63 8.57 0.10 0.67
CA SER A 63 8.17 -0.22 -0.71
C SER A 63 8.39 -1.69 -1.01
N ALA A 64 7.51 -2.25 -1.82
CA ALA A 64 7.66 -3.57 -2.43
C ALA A 64 7.25 -3.50 -3.90
N SER A 65 7.96 -4.22 -4.76
CA SER A 65 7.69 -4.27 -6.19
C SER A 65 7.85 -5.67 -6.73
N GLU A 66 7.03 -6.02 -7.72
CA GLU A 66 7.11 -7.28 -8.45
C GLU A 66 6.93 -7.01 -9.94
N THR A 67 7.74 -7.68 -10.76
CA THR A 67 7.53 -7.71 -12.20
C THR A 67 6.62 -8.89 -12.54
N ALA A 68 5.40 -8.60 -12.95
CA ALA A 68 4.41 -9.58 -13.36
C ALA A 68 4.34 -9.70 -14.89
N CYS A 69 4.44 -10.91 -15.41
CA CYS A 69 3.96 -11.22 -16.76
C CYS A 69 3.56 -12.68 -16.81
N VAL A 70 2.29 -12.94 -17.08
CA VAL A 70 1.79 -14.30 -17.22
C VAL A 70 1.03 -14.39 -18.53
N THR A 71 1.39 -15.39 -19.34
CA THR A 71 0.71 -15.75 -20.60
C THR A 71 -0.65 -16.41 -20.36
N ALA A 72 -1.03 -16.63 -19.09
CA ALA A 72 -2.27 -17.25 -18.67
C ALA A 72 -3.39 -16.22 -18.45
N ASN A 73 -4.63 -16.66 -18.62
CA ASN A 73 -5.82 -15.87 -18.36
C ASN A 73 -5.97 -15.60 -16.85
N LYS A 74 -5.70 -14.37 -16.42
CA LYS A 74 -5.83 -13.84 -15.06
C LYS A 74 -4.90 -14.49 -14.03
N THR A 75 -3.95 -13.73 -13.54
CA THR A 75 -3.13 -14.09 -12.39
C THR A 75 -3.31 -13.07 -11.28
N PHE A 76 -3.42 -13.57 -10.05
CA PHE A 76 -3.41 -12.76 -8.84
C PHE A 76 -1.98 -12.71 -8.33
N HIS A 77 -1.48 -11.52 -8.06
CA HIS A 77 -0.16 -11.25 -7.50
C HIS A 77 -0.34 -10.58 -6.15
N SER A 78 0.39 -11.05 -5.15
CA SER A 78 0.25 -10.60 -3.77
C SER A 78 1.51 -9.86 -3.37
N LEU A 79 1.40 -8.55 -3.12
CA LEU A 79 2.48 -7.76 -2.53
C LEU A 79 2.20 -7.54 -1.05
N PHE A 80 3.17 -7.88 -0.22
CA PHE A 80 3.17 -7.62 1.21
C PHE A 80 4.42 -6.83 1.57
N GLN A 81 4.26 -5.80 2.40
CA GLN A 81 5.38 -5.04 2.94
C GLN A 81 5.10 -4.66 4.40
N ALA A 82 6.14 -4.74 5.24
CA ALA A 82 6.05 -4.35 6.64
C ALA A 82 7.38 -3.81 7.18
N GLY A 83 7.32 -3.05 8.28
CA GLY A 83 8.51 -2.53 8.96
C GLY A 83 8.18 -1.83 10.27
N LEU A 84 9.21 -1.68 11.12
CA LEU A 84 9.16 -0.82 12.30
C LEU A 84 9.56 0.59 11.90
N VAL A 85 8.69 1.56 12.16
CA VAL A 85 8.87 2.96 11.74
C VAL A 85 8.55 3.86 12.93
N TYR A 86 9.44 4.82 13.22
CA TYR A 86 9.13 5.88 14.16
C TYR A 86 8.24 6.92 13.49
N LEU A 87 7.10 7.22 14.10
CA LEU A 87 6.13 8.20 13.62
C LEU A 87 5.91 9.26 14.70
N ASP A 88 5.81 10.49 14.26
CA ASP A 88 5.46 11.65 15.06
C ASP A 88 3.94 11.81 15.14
N THR A 89 3.47 12.52 16.17
CA THR A 89 2.07 12.93 16.25
C THR A 89 1.69 13.73 15.00
N TYR A 90 0.52 13.42 14.44
CA TYR A 90 -0.04 13.93 13.20
C TYR A 90 0.66 13.51 11.90
N ASP A 91 1.57 12.54 11.95
CA ASP A 91 1.98 11.89 10.70
C ASP A 91 0.78 11.23 10.01
N HIS A 92 0.73 11.41 8.70
CA HIS A 92 -0.24 10.77 7.82
C HIS A 92 0.41 9.57 7.14
N LEU A 93 -0.14 8.38 7.39
CA LEU A 93 0.20 7.18 6.64
C LEU A 93 -0.81 6.91 5.54
N SER A 94 -0.34 6.78 4.31
CA SER A 94 -1.14 6.40 3.14
C SER A 94 -0.53 5.22 2.42
N VAL A 95 -1.33 4.56 1.60
CA VAL A 95 -0.88 3.48 0.72
C VAL A 95 -1.05 3.93 -0.72
N ASN A 96 0.03 3.87 -1.48
CA ASN A 96 0.04 4.11 -2.91
C ASN A 96 0.36 2.79 -3.62
N SER A 97 -0.33 2.53 -4.73
CA SER A 97 -0.09 1.34 -5.53
C SER A 97 -0.09 1.70 -7.00
N LYS A 98 0.88 1.15 -7.73
CA LYS A 98 1.05 1.40 -9.16
C LYS A 98 1.03 0.09 -9.94
N ASN A 99 0.55 0.22 -11.17
CA ASN A 99 0.61 -0.80 -12.20
C ASN A 99 1.03 -0.07 -13.48
N SER A 100 2.26 -0.30 -13.93
CA SER A 100 2.87 0.33 -15.11
C SER A 100 3.32 -0.70 -16.13
N TYR A 101 3.19 -0.34 -17.42
CA TYR A 101 3.54 -1.14 -18.60
C TYR A 101 4.83 -0.69 -19.27
#